data_AF-A0A1M6S7B6-F1
#
_entry.id   AF-A0A1M6S7B6-F1
#
_cell.length_a   1.000
_cell.length_b   1.000
_cell.length_c   1.000
_cell.angle_alpha   90.00
_cell.angle_beta   90.00
_cell.angle_gamma   90.00
#
_symmetry.space_group_name_H-M   'P 1'
#
loop_
_entity.id
_entity.type
_entity.pdbx_description
1 polymer ?
#
loop_
_entity_poly.entity_id
_entity_poly.type
_entity_poly.pdbx_seq_one_letter_code
_entity_poly.pdbx_strand_id
1 'polypeptide(L)'
;MLSFQNIMGGKNPLDDPEDDENPDGGKKPEPTQIVSWQDALVILVIIAAIVGGYQYYQYTKRESEEIFARCALLYDGGDLVAARDCYESTWDLSYAPADKDSLRVVRLGEIEDIKVAQEFVLETVQAVLSAGDSAKAIEEAQKMTSPLLLSEEDAGLWKEISGSLAVLRSEISESPSDSLSR
;
A
#
# COMPACT_ATOMS: atom_id res chain seq x y z
N MET A 1 -24.64 22.81 -3.10
CA MET A 1 -25.93 22.17 -2.80
C MET A 1 -26.77 22.21 -4.06
N LEU A 2 -26.86 21.08 -4.78
CA LEU A 2 -27.74 20.93 -5.95
C LEU A 2 -29.14 20.61 -5.42
N SER A 3 -30.09 21.52 -5.66
CA SER A 3 -31.48 21.36 -5.26
C SER A 3 -32.23 20.53 -6.31
N PHE A 4 -32.71 19.37 -5.89
CA PHE A 4 -33.75 18.60 -6.55
C PHE A 4 -35.08 19.30 -6.28
N GLN A 5 -35.65 20.03 -7.24
CA GLN A 5 -37.06 20.45 -7.17
C GLN A 5 -37.68 20.60 -8.56
N ASN A 6 -38.87 19.98 -8.69
CA ASN A 6 -39.80 19.88 -9.83
C ASN A 6 -39.42 18.82 -10.88
N ILE A 7 -39.86 17.56 -10.81
CA ILE A 7 -41.19 17.00 -10.48
C ILE A 7 -42.33 17.64 -11.29
N MET A 8 -42.85 16.84 -12.22
CA MET A 8 -44.26 16.77 -12.64
C MET A 8 -44.94 18.08 -13.08
N GLY A 9 -44.69 18.46 -14.34
CA GLY A 9 -45.66 19.18 -15.16
C GLY A 9 -46.18 18.23 -16.23
N GLY A 10 -47.19 17.44 -15.90
CA GLY A 10 -47.74 16.40 -16.78
C GLY A 10 -48.33 16.95 -18.06
N LYS A 11 -47.98 16.31 -19.19
CA LYS A 11 -48.83 16.08 -20.36
C LYS A 11 -48.35 14.78 -21.02
N ASN A 12 -49.26 13.82 -21.16
CA ASN A 12 -49.01 12.52 -21.79
C ASN A 12 -48.63 12.72 -23.27
N PRO A 13 -47.72 11.91 -23.82
CA PRO A 13 -47.27 12.02 -25.21
C PRO A 13 -48.18 11.31 -26.23
N LEU A 14 -49.48 11.11 -25.92
CA LEU A 14 -50.41 10.32 -26.75
C LEU A 14 -51.82 10.95 -26.85
N ASP A 15 -51.93 12.28 -26.81
CA ASP A 15 -53.15 12.95 -27.29
C ASP A 15 -52.90 13.39 -28.74
N ASP A 16 -53.41 12.60 -29.69
CA ASP A 16 -53.70 13.03 -31.06
C ASP A 16 -54.85 14.05 -31.01
N PRO A 17 -54.68 15.29 -31.53
CA PRO A 17 -55.80 16.06 -31.99
C PRO A 17 -56.02 15.77 -33.47
N GLU A 18 -57.14 15.09 -33.75
CA GLU A 18 -57.77 15.04 -35.07
C GLU A 18 -57.87 16.44 -35.68
N ASP A 19 -57.68 16.47 -37.00
CA ASP A 19 -58.16 17.41 -38.00
C ASP A 19 -58.83 18.71 -37.50
N ASP A 20 -58.13 19.83 -37.70
CA ASP A 20 -58.78 21.06 -38.17
C ASP A 20 -58.01 21.57 -39.39
N GLU A 21 -58.64 21.41 -40.56
CA GLU A 21 -58.22 21.98 -41.83
C GLU A 21 -58.08 23.51 -41.73
N ASN A 22 -56.87 24.02 -42.00
CA ASN A 22 -56.75 25.32 -42.67
C ASN A 22 -55.56 25.31 -43.64
N PRO A 23 -55.79 25.68 -44.92
CA PRO A 23 -54.83 25.51 -46.00
C PRO A 23 -53.97 26.77 -46.15
N ASP A 24 -52.86 26.86 -45.42
CA ASP A 24 -51.77 27.72 -45.86
C ASP A 24 -50.42 27.13 -45.46
N GLY A 25 -49.51 27.10 -46.43
CA GLY A 25 -48.24 26.39 -46.36
C GLY A 25 -47.29 27.02 -45.35
N GLY A 26 -47.30 26.52 -44.12
CA GLY A 26 -46.31 26.86 -43.09
C GLY A 26 -45.42 25.66 -42.80
N LYS A 27 -44.24 25.64 -43.42
CA LYS A 27 -43.19 24.62 -43.29
C LYS A 27 -43.11 24.01 -41.88
N LYS A 28 -43.04 22.66 -41.81
CA LYS A 28 -42.48 21.95 -40.65
C LYS A 28 -41.20 22.68 -40.25
N PRO A 29 -40.98 23.06 -38.98
CA PRO A 29 -39.69 23.61 -38.59
C PRO A 29 -38.65 22.54 -38.90
N GLU A 30 -37.86 22.78 -39.94
CA GLU A 30 -36.68 21.98 -40.21
C GLU A 30 -35.85 22.00 -38.92
N PRO A 31 -35.36 20.86 -38.41
CA PRO A 31 -34.53 20.86 -37.23
C PRO A 31 -33.17 21.48 -37.59
N THR A 32 -33.10 22.80 -37.64
CA THR A 32 -31.85 23.55 -37.79
C THR A 32 -31.18 23.65 -36.42
N GLN A 33 -30.83 22.51 -35.83
CA GLN A 33 -29.72 22.49 -34.89
C GLN A 33 -28.44 22.39 -35.73
N ILE A 34 -28.05 23.54 -36.29
CA ILE A 34 -26.68 23.72 -36.73
C ILE A 34 -25.89 23.83 -35.43
N VAL A 35 -25.34 22.71 -34.96
CA VAL A 35 -24.37 22.72 -33.85
C VAL A 35 -23.34 23.77 -34.20
N SER A 36 -23.23 24.83 -33.39
CA SER A 36 -22.30 25.90 -33.70
C SER A 36 -20.89 25.31 -33.70
N TRP A 37 -19.99 25.84 -34.53
CA TRP A 37 -18.61 25.35 -34.56
C TRP A 37 -17.94 25.43 -33.18
N GLN A 38 -18.37 26.37 -32.32
CA GLN A 38 -17.94 26.47 -30.93
C GLN A 38 -18.46 25.29 -30.09
N ASP A 39 -19.73 24.89 -30.24
CA ASP A 39 -20.28 23.72 -29.56
C ASP A 39 -19.58 22.43 -30.00
N ALA A 40 -19.24 22.31 -31.29
CA ALA A 40 -18.45 21.19 -31.79
C ALA A 40 -17.05 21.12 -31.18
N LEU A 41 -16.37 22.26 -31.00
CA LEU A 41 -15.08 22.33 -30.31
C LEU A 41 -15.20 21.96 -28.83
N VAL A 42 -16.22 22.44 -28.13
CA VAL A 42 -16.46 22.10 -26.73
C VAL A 42 -16.70 20.59 -26.57
N ILE A 43 -17.51 19.99 -27.44
CA ILE A 43 -17.75 18.54 -27.45
C ILE A 43 -16.44 17.77 -27.71
N LEU A 44 -15.60 18.22 -28.64
CA LEU A 44 -14.30 17.60 -28.89
C LEU A 44 -13.37 17.66 -27.67
N VAL A 45 -13.34 18.80 -26.95
CA VAL A 45 -12.55 18.93 -25.71
C VAL A 45 -13.07 17.97 -24.64
N ILE A 46 -14.40 17.84 -24.48
CA ILE A 46 -15.00 16.90 -23.53
C ILE A 46 -14.61 15.46 -23.88
N ILE A 47 -14.73 15.06 -25.15
CA ILE A 47 -14.36 13.72 -25.61
C ILE A 47 -12.86 13.48 -25.37
N ALA A 48 -12.00 14.45 -25.71
CA ALA A 48 -10.57 14.36 -25.46
C ALA A 48 -10.24 14.22 -23.97
N ALA A 49 -10.95 14.94 -23.10
CA ALA A 49 -10.79 14.82 -21.65
C ALA A 49 -11.22 13.44 -21.13
N ILE A 50 -12.32 12.88 -21.65
CA ILE A 50 -12.80 11.54 -21.28
C ILE A 50 -11.78 10.47 -21.73
N VAL A 51 -11.35 10.52 -22.99
CA VAL A 51 -10.40 9.54 -23.55
C VAL A 51 -9.04 9.68 -22.87
N GLY A 52 -8.56 10.91 -22.68
CA GLY A 52 -7.30 11.20 -22.00
C GLY A 52 -7.33 10.75 -20.53
N GLY A 53 -8.43 11.05 -19.81
CA GLY A 53 -8.62 10.60 -18.43
C GLY A 53 -8.66 9.08 -18.31
N TYR A 54 -9.33 8.39 -19.25
CA TYR A 54 -9.36 6.93 -19.28
C TYR A 54 -7.96 6.33 -19.53
N GLN A 55 -7.20 6.87 -20.49
CA GLN A 55 -5.84 6.40 -20.74
C GLN A 55 -4.91 6.65 -19.55
N TYR A 56 -5.03 7.83 -18.92
CA TYR A 56 -4.27 8.13 -17.71
C TYR A 56 -4.62 7.18 -16.56
N TYR A 57 -5.91 6.90 -16.35
CA TYR A 57 -6.35 5.92 -15.34
C TYR A 57 -5.80 4.52 -15.60
N GLN A 58 -5.81 4.05 -16.86
CA GLN A 58 -5.25 2.74 -17.20
C GLN A 58 -3.74 2.70 -17.00
N TYR A 59 -3.05 3.80 -17.32
CA TYR A 59 -1.61 3.93 -17.09
C TYR A 59 -1.27 3.86 -15.60
N THR A 60 -1.91 4.68 -14.75
CA THR A 60 -1.64 4.71 -13.31
C THR A 60 -2.02 3.40 -12.63
N LYS A 61 -3.10 2.75 -13.10
CA LYS A 61 -3.47 1.41 -12.65
C LYS A 61 -2.36 0.39 -12.91
N ARG A 62 -1.85 0.31 -14.14
CA ARG A 62 -0.77 -0.63 -14.48
C ARG A 62 0.51 -0.34 -13.69
N GLU A 63 0.89 0.93 -13.60
CA GLU A 63 2.07 1.35 -12.83
C GLU A 63 1.95 0.96 -11.34
N SER A 64 0.77 1.16 -10.73
CA SER A 64 0.53 0.72 -9.37
C SER A 64 0.70 -0.79 -9.20
N GLU A 65 0.15 -1.59 -10.12
CA GLU A 65 0.25 -3.05 -10.08
C GLU A 65 1.70 -3.52 -10.19
N GLU A 66 2.50 -2.90 -11.07
CA GLU A 66 3.92 -3.21 -11.25
C GLU A 66 4.75 -2.88 -10.00
N ILE A 67 4.49 -1.75 -9.35
CA ILE A 67 5.20 -1.34 -8.12
C ILE A 67 4.85 -2.29 -6.98
N PHE A 68 3.56 -2.58 -6.76
CA PHE A 68 3.14 -3.52 -5.73
C PHE A 68 3.70 -4.93 -5.97
N ALA A 69 3.80 -5.38 -7.22
CA ALA A 69 4.43 -6.66 -7.55
C ALA A 69 5.93 -6.65 -7.20
N ARG A 70 6.64 -5.54 -7.45
CA ARG A 70 8.05 -5.40 -7.06
C ARG A 70 8.22 -5.43 -5.54
N CYS A 71 7.38 -4.72 -4.79
CA CYS A 71 7.44 -4.74 -3.33
C CYS A 71 7.13 -6.14 -2.76
N ALA A 72 6.19 -6.87 -3.38
CA ALA A 72 5.92 -8.26 -3.01
C ALA A 72 7.13 -9.17 -3.23
N LEU A 73 7.85 -9.03 -4.35
CA LEU A 73 9.07 -9.81 -4.60
C LEU A 73 10.18 -9.54 -3.57
N LEU A 74 10.34 -8.30 -3.12
CA LEU A 74 11.30 -7.96 -2.07
C LEU A 74 10.90 -8.59 -0.73
N TYR A 75 9.62 -8.49 -0.39
CA TYR A 75 9.07 -9.07 0.84
C TYR A 75 9.22 -10.59 0.86
N ASP A 76 8.77 -11.27 -0.20
CA ASP A 76 8.83 -12.72 -0.32
C ASP A 76 10.28 -13.22 -0.47
N GLY A 77 11.17 -12.38 -1.00
CA GLY A 77 12.61 -12.62 -1.06
C GLY A 77 13.33 -12.46 0.29
N GLY A 78 12.65 -12.00 1.33
CA GLY A 78 13.19 -11.82 2.67
C GLY A 78 14.03 -10.54 2.84
N ASP A 79 14.10 -9.66 1.83
CA ASP A 79 14.71 -8.34 1.98
C ASP A 79 13.68 -7.38 2.57
N LEU A 80 13.41 -7.56 3.86
CA LEU A 80 12.36 -6.85 4.58
C LEU A 80 12.64 -5.34 4.71
N VAL A 81 13.91 -4.93 4.68
CA VAL A 81 14.29 -3.51 4.70
C VAL A 81 13.90 -2.86 3.37
N ALA A 82 14.34 -3.43 2.24
CA ALA A 82 13.97 -2.91 0.93
C ALA A 82 12.46 -3.02 0.67
N ALA A 83 11.82 -4.08 1.18
CA ALA A 83 10.38 -4.25 1.09
C ALA A 83 9.62 -3.15 1.84
N ARG A 84 10.06 -2.78 3.05
CA ARG A 84 9.47 -1.69 3.83
C ARG A 84 9.51 -0.38 3.05
N ASP A 85 10.69 0.01 2.58
CA ASP A 85 10.88 1.26 1.83
C ASP A 85 10.04 1.28 0.54
N CYS A 86 9.96 0.13 -0.14
CA CYS A 86 9.12 -0.02 -1.33
C CYS A 86 7.64 0.18 -1.00
N TYR A 87 7.12 -0.48 0.04
CA TYR A 87 5.73 -0.31 0.45
C TYR A 87 5.43 1.10 0.96
N GLU A 88 6.36 1.75 1.67
CA GLU A 88 6.22 3.16 2.08
C GLU A 88 6.14 4.09 0.86
N SER A 89 6.94 3.88 -0.19
CA SER A 89 6.87 4.70 -1.42
C SER A 89 5.52 4.61 -2.15
N THR A 90 4.74 3.55 -1.92
CA THR A 90 3.43 3.42 -2.57
C THR A 90 2.40 4.41 -2.03
N TRP A 91 2.65 5.09 -0.91
CA TRP A 91 1.78 6.17 -0.40
C TRP A 91 1.73 7.37 -1.35
N ASP A 92 2.76 7.55 -2.16
CA ASP A 92 2.85 8.64 -3.14
C ASP A 92 2.16 8.33 -4.48
N LEU A 93 1.59 7.13 -4.63
CA LEU A 93 0.90 6.75 -5.85
C LEU A 93 -0.43 7.50 -6.00
N SER A 94 -0.65 8.07 -7.19
CA SER A 94 -1.90 8.74 -7.54
C SER A 94 -3.12 7.80 -7.56
N TYR A 95 -2.88 6.49 -7.65
CA TYR A 95 -3.90 5.46 -7.58
C TYR A 95 -3.35 4.20 -6.90
N ALA A 96 -4.10 3.70 -5.92
CA ALA A 96 -3.90 2.38 -5.34
C ALA A 96 -5.28 1.72 -5.20
N PRO A 97 -5.51 0.52 -5.78
CA PRO A 97 -6.77 -0.18 -5.57
C PRO A 97 -6.87 -0.69 -4.12
N ALA A 98 -8.09 -0.85 -3.61
CA ALA A 98 -8.35 -1.07 -2.18
C ALA A 98 -7.73 -2.37 -1.63
N ASP A 99 -7.62 -3.41 -2.45
CA ASP A 99 -6.91 -4.65 -2.13
C ASP A 99 -5.42 -4.43 -1.91
N LYS A 100 -4.80 -3.52 -2.68
CA LYS A 100 -3.39 -3.16 -2.54
C LYS A 100 -3.14 -2.22 -1.37
N ASP A 101 -4.07 -1.30 -1.11
CA ASP A 101 -4.02 -0.43 0.05
C ASP A 101 -4.03 -1.23 1.36
N SER A 102 -4.97 -2.19 1.47
CA SER A 102 -5.02 -3.10 2.61
C SER A 102 -3.78 -4.01 2.69
N LEU A 103 -3.31 -4.55 1.56
CA LEU A 103 -2.09 -5.36 1.51
C LEU A 103 -0.88 -4.60 2.07
N ARG A 104 -0.67 -3.34 1.65
CA ARG A 104 0.42 -2.51 2.16
C ARG A 104 0.40 -2.40 3.67
N VAL A 105 -0.76 -2.06 4.25
CA VAL A 105 -0.88 -1.87 5.70
C VAL A 105 -0.54 -3.16 6.45
N VAL A 106 -1.01 -4.30 5.95
CA VAL A 106 -0.66 -5.61 6.51
C VAL A 106 0.83 -5.87 6.43
N ARG A 107 1.46 -5.67 5.27
CA ARG A 107 2.90 -5.93 5.08
C ARG A 107 3.78 -5.02 5.92
N LEU A 108 3.47 -3.73 5.99
CA LEU A 108 4.19 -2.79 6.85
C LEU A 108 4.02 -3.13 8.34
N GLY A 109 2.82 -3.53 8.74
CA GLY A 109 2.55 -4.00 10.10
C GLY A 109 3.37 -5.23 10.46
N GLU A 110 3.41 -6.25 9.60
CA GLU A 110 4.21 -7.46 9.81
C GLU A 110 5.71 -7.16 9.94
N ILE A 111 6.24 -6.24 9.12
CA ILE A 111 7.65 -5.83 9.21
C ILE A 111 7.93 -5.12 10.54
N GLU A 112 7.03 -4.21 10.96
CA GLU A 112 7.19 -3.50 12.24
C GLU A 112 7.07 -4.47 13.44
N ASP A 113 6.17 -5.44 13.39
CA ASP A 113 6.03 -6.46 14.44
C ASP A 113 7.32 -7.28 14.59
N ILE A 114 7.99 -7.63 13.48
CA ILE A 114 9.30 -8.31 13.52
C ILE A 114 10.36 -7.40 14.15
N LYS A 115 10.39 -6.12 13.77
CA LYS A 115 11.33 -5.15 14.34
C LYS A 115 11.13 -5.00 15.85
N VAL A 116 9.90 -4.82 16.32
CA VAL A 116 9.57 -4.73 17.75
C VAL A 116 9.94 -6.01 18.49
N ALA A 117 9.72 -7.19 17.89
CA ALA A 117 10.14 -8.45 18.49
C ALA A 117 11.67 -8.53 18.65
N GLN A 118 12.44 -8.01 17.69
CA GLN A 118 13.90 -7.95 17.79
C GLN A 118 14.37 -6.97 18.87
N GLU A 119 13.74 -5.79 18.96
CA GLU A 119 14.01 -4.80 20.02
C GLU A 119 13.75 -5.40 21.41
N PHE A 120 12.66 -6.16 21.56
CA PHE A 120 12.34 -6.86 22.81
C PHE A 120 13.38 -7.94 23.17
N VAL A 121 13.87 -8.69 22.19
CA VAL A 121 14.95 -9.67 22.41
C VAL A 121 16.23 -8.94 22.87
N LEU A 122 16.59 -7.83 22.22
CA LEU A 122 17.75 -7.02 22.59
C LEU A 122 17.66 -6.55 24.06
N GLU A 123 16.52 -5.95 24.45
CA GLU A 123 16.28 -5.48 25.81
C GLU A 123 16.36 -6.63 26.84
N THR A 124 15.74 -7.76 26.51
CA THR A 124 15.75 -8.95 27.39
C THR A 124 17.16 -9.49 27.60
N VAL A 125 17.94 -9.60 26.52
CA VAL A 125 19.34 -10.06 26.60
C VAL A 125 20.17 -9.10 27.44
N GLN A 126 20.01 -7.79 27.30
CA GLN A 126 20.71 -6.79 28.10
C GLN A 126 20.35 -6.89 29.60
N ALA A 127 19.06 -7.04 29.91
CA ALA A 127 18.60 -7.18 31.28
C ALA A 127 19.17 -8.44 31.96
N VAL A 128 19.18 -9.56 31.24
CA VAL A 128 19.70 -10.84 31.74
C VAL A 128 21.22 -10.81 31.91
N LEU A 129 21.95 -10.18 30.98
CA LEU A 129 23.40 -9.96 31.11
C LEU A 129 23.72 -9.08 32.31
N SER A 130 22.94 -8.02 32.53
CA SER A 130 23.09 -7.12 33.69
C SER A 130 22.82 -7.82 35.02
N ALA A 131 21.99 -8.87 35.00
CA ALA A 131 21.75 -9.74 36.15
C ALA A 131 22.83 -10.82 36.36
N GLY A 132 23.80 -10.96 35.44
CA GLY A 132 24.91 -11.90 35.52
C GLY A 132 24.58 -13.34 35.08
N ASP A 133 23.41 -13.58 34.47
CA ASP A 133 22.98 -14.91 34.01
C ASP A 133 23.32 -15.11 32.52
N SER A 134 24.60 -15.36 32.22
CA SER A 134 25.08 -15.49 30.83
C SER A 134 24.45 -16.67 30.07
N ALA A 135 24.04 -17.73 30.76
CA ALA A 135 23.40 -18.88 30.13
C ALA A 135 22.01 -18.52 29.56
N LYS A 136 21.17 -17.82 30.35
CA LYS A 136 19.88 -17.32 29.84
C LYS A 136 20.05 -16.26 28.76
N ALA A 137 21.06 -15.40 28.86
CA ALA A 137 21.31 -14.40 27.82
C ALA A 137 21.60 -15.06 26.47
N ILE A 138 22.35 -16.17 26.46
CA ILE A 138 22.60 -16.96 25.24
C ILE A 138 21.32 -17.62 24.72
N GLU A 139 20.44 -18.11 25.59
CA GLU A 139 19.15 -18.69 25.19
C GLU A 139 18.23 -17.65 24.54
N GLU A 140 18.07 -16.49 25.17
CA GLU A 140 17.25 -15.39 24.65
C GLU A 140 17.82 -14.83 23.35
N ALA A 141 19.15 -14.72 23.24
CA ALA A 141 19.82 -14.27 22.02
C ALA A 141 19.54 -15.16 20.79
N GLN A 142 19.24 -16.45 20.99
CA GLN A 142 18.88 -17.35 19.88
C GLN A 142 17.49 -17.07 19.28
N LYS A 143 16.64 -16.30 19.98
CA LYS A 143 15.33 -15.89 19.49
C LYS A 143 15.42 -14.73 18.49
N MET A 144 16.60 -14.11 18.35
CA MET A 144 16.82 -13.05 17.36
C MET A 144 16.67 -13.60 15.95
N THR A 145 15.74 -13.04 15.18
CA THR A 145 15.47 -13.45 13.80
C THR A 145 16.30 -12.64 12.80
N SER A 146 16.54 -13.22 11.61
CA SER A 146 17.16 -12.55 10.48
C SER A 146 16.10 -12.32 9.38
N PRO A 147 16.15 -11.23 8.61
CA PRO A 147 17.11 -10.11 8.66
C PRO A 147 16.93 -9.22 9.89
N LEU A 148 18.00 -8.55 10.32
CA LEU A 148 17.93 -7.54 11.39
C LEU A 148 17.27 -6.27 10.85
N LEU A 149 16.20 -5.86 11.54
CA LEU A 149 15.40 -4.66 11.27
C LEU A 149 15.61 -3.58 12.33
N LEU A 150 16.59 -3.78 13.20
CA LEU A 150 16.96 -2.85 14.26
C LEU A 150 17.46 -1.51 13.70
N SER A 151 17.32 -0.45 14.50
CA SER A 151 17.95 0.84 14.23
C SER A 151 19.48 0.71 14.14
N GLU A 152 20.18 1.67 13.53
CA GLU A 152 21.65 1.62 13.46
C GLU A 152 22.30 1.54 14.85
N GLU A 153 21.72 2.24 15.83
CA GLU A 153 22.16 2.23 17.22
C GLU A 153 21.98 0.85 17.84
N ASP A 154 20.78 0.29 17.77
CA ASP A 154 20.46 -1.03 18.34
C ASP A 154 21.20 -2.16 17.63
N ALA A 155 21.43 -2.04 16.32
CA ALA A 155 22.24 -2.98 15.55
C ALA A 155 23.71 -2.93 15.99
N GLY A 156 24.22 -1.74 16.32
CA GLY A 156 25.55 -1.57 16.93
C GLY A 156 25.64 -2.27 18.29
N LEU A 157 24.68 -2.02 19.18
CA LEU A 157 24.58 -2.67 20.48
C LEU A 157 24.48 -4.19 20.35
N TRP A 158 23.64 -4.68 19.43
CA TRP A 158 23.50 -6.11 19.18
C TRP A 158 24.80 -6.75 18.71
N LYS A 159 25.57 -6.07 17.85
CA LYS A 159 26.87 -6.56 17.38
C LYS A 159 27.88 -6.71 18.51
N GLU A 160 27.91 -5.76 19.45
CA GLU A 160 28.77 -5.83 20.63
C GLU A 160 28.34 -6.98 21.57
N ILE A 161 27.05 -7.05 21.87
CA ILE A 161 26.46 -8.07 22.73
C ILE A 161 26.68 -9.47 22.15
N SER A 162 26.32 -9.69 20.88
CA SER A 162 26.47 -10.98 20.21
C SER A 162 27.93 -11.43 20.12
N GLY A 163 28.87 -10.50 19.94
CA GLY A 163 30.30 -10.77 20.03
C GLY A 163 30.72 -11.25 21.42
N SER A 164 30.26 -10.58 22.48
CA SER A 164 30.54 -10.97 23.87
C SER A 164 29.95 -12.34 24.23
N LEU A 165 28.72 -12.61 23.78
CA LEU A 165 28.03 -13.87 24.01
C LEU A 165 28.71 -15.04 23.28
N ALA A 166 29.27 -14.81 22.09
CA ALA A 166 30.01 -15.82 21.36
C ALA A 166 31.27 -16.28 22.12
N VAL A 167 32.00 -15.34 22.73
CA VAL A 167 33.18 -15.64 23.57
C VAL A 167 32.77 -16.43 24.82
N LEU A 168 31.74 -15.97 25.53
CA LEU A 168 31.22 -16.67 26.71
C LEU A 168 30.74 -18.09 26.38
N ARG A 169 30.12 -18.28 25.21
CA ARG A 169 29.70 -19.61 24.74
C ARG A 169 30.88 -20.54 24.49
N SER A 170 31.99 -20.04 23.92
CA SER A 170 33.21 -20.84 23.75
C SER A 170 33.85 -21.23 25.08
N GLU A 171 33.89 -20.33 26.06
CA GLU A 171 34.44 -20.62 27.40
C GLU A 171 33.61 -21.66 28.16
N ILE A 172 32.27 -21.59 28.04
CA ILE A 172 31.37 -22.59 28.62
C ILE A 172 31.51 -23.96 27.93
N SER A 173 31.77 -23.96 26.61
CA SER A 173 32.00 -25.18 25.82
C SER A 173 33.37 -25.82 26.05
N GLU A 174 34.39 -25.03 26.41
CA GLU A 174 35.76 -25.51 26.64
C GLU A 174 36.03 -25.95 28.07
N SER A 175 35.13 -25.69 29.03
CA SER A 175 35.22 -26.21 30.41
C SER A 175 35.00 -27.72 30.40
N PRO A 176 36.06 -28.56 30.38
CA PRO A 176 35.90 -29.99 30.33
C PRO A 176 35.60 -30.46 31.75
N SER A 177 34.92 -31.59 31.79
CA SER A 177 34.51 -32.37 32.94
C SER A 177 35.69 -32.95 33.74
N ASP A 178 36.73 -32.16 34.05
CA ASP A 178 37.98 -32.62 34.67
C ASP A 178 37.92 -32.72 36.21
N SER A 179 36.72 -32.79 36.80
CA SER A 179 36.54 -32.99 38.24
C SER A 179 35.89 -34.33 38.64
N LEU A 180 35.70 -35.26 37.70
CA LEU A 180 35.16 -36.60 38.01
C LEU A 180 35.97 -37.72 37.34
N SER A 181 37.27 -37.79 37.64
CA SER A 181 38.02 -39.05 37.62
C SER A 181 39.34 -38.94 38.39
N ARG A 182 39.35 -39.55 39.59
CA ARG A 182 40.47 -39.91 40.50
C ARG A 182 40.93 -38.90 41.54
#